data_AF-A0A8T3RG79-F1
#
_entry.id   AF-A0A8T3RG79-F1
#
_cell.length_a   1.000
_cell.length_b   1.000
_cell.length_c   1.000
_cell.angle_alpha   90.00
_cell.angle_beta   90.00
_cell.angle_gamma   90.00
#
_symmetry.space_group_name_H-M   'P 1'
#
loop_
_entity.id
_entity.type
_entity.pdbx_description
1 polymer ?
#
loop_
_entity_poly.entity_id
_entity_poly.type
_entity_poly.pdbx_seq_one_letter_code
_entity_poly.pdbx_strand_id
1 'polypeptide(L)'
;MKRKSHELGDDLRPEYDLDFSKGERGKYYKRLLKEGSNVVVLDPDVSEAFPDSTAVNTALRSLLGLAQASAGLTSRSRRTRQKTPRRST
;
A
#
# COMPACT_ATOMS: atom_id res chain seq x y z
N MET A 1 -13.62 48.86 13.44
CA MET A 1 -13.63 47.40 13.67
C MET A 1 -12.23 46.98 14.11
N LYS A 2 -12.04 46.49 15.35
CA LYS A 2 -10.73 46.07 15.88
C LYS A 2 -10.40 44.67 15.31
N ARG A 3 -9.23 44.52 14.68
CA ARG A 3 -8.68 43.21 14.31
C ARG A 3 -8.18 42.54 15.58
N LYS A 4 -8.73 41.36 15.93
CA LYS A 4 -8.16 40.50 16.98
C LYS A 4 -6.88 39.90 16.43
N SER A 5 -5.73 40.32 16.96
CA SER A 5 -4.49 39.54 16.91
C SER A 5 -4.76 38.24 17.64
N HIS A 6 -4.65 37.12 16.93
CA HIS A 6 -4.69 35.81 17.56
C HIS A 6 -3.34 35.66 18.27
N GLU A 7 -3.33 35.84 19.59
CA GLU A 7 -2.20 35.44 20.40
C GLU A 7 -2.09 33.92 20.29
N LEU A 8 -1.21 33.48 19.40
CA LEU A 8 -0.72 32.12 19.32
C LEU A 8 0.00 31.88 20.65
N GLY A 9 -0.75 31.31 21.59
CA GLY A 9 -0.27 30.98 22.93
C GLY A 9 1.06 30.25 22.84
N ASP A 10 1.98 30.71 23.68
CA ASP A 10 3.32 30.20 23.94
C ASP A 10 3.26 28.81 24.60
N ASP A 11 2.63 27.85 23.92
CA ASP A 11 2.58 26.44 24.34
C ASP A 11 3.88 25.69 23.95
N LEU A 12 4.81 26.38 23.28
CA LEU A 12 6.13 25.87 22.95
C LEU A 12 7.01 25.94 24.19
N ARG A 13 7.67 24.83 24.51
CA ARG A 13 8.63 24.84 25.60
C ARG A 13 9.80 25.78 25.26
N PRO A 14 10.39 26.47 26.25
CA PRO A 14 11.49 27.41 26.02
C PRO A 14 12.71 26.80 25.32
N GLU A 15 12.89 25.48 25.39
CA GLU A 15 13.97 24.76 24.72
C GLU A 15 13.78 24.62 23.21
N TYR A 16 12.58 24.89 22.68
CA TYR A 16 12.27 24.80 21.26
C TYR A 16 12.45 26.16 20.56
N ASP A 17 13.65 26.42 20.04
CA ASP A 17 13.88 27.46 19.03
C ASP A 17 13.69 26.86 17.63
N LEU A 18 12.45 26.89 17.14
CA LEU A 18 12.10 26.33 15.84
C LEU A 18 12.45 27.30 14.70
N ASP A 19 13.74 27.41 14.37
CA ASP A 19 14.21 28.14 13.19
C ASP A 19 14.00 27.31 11.90
N PHE A 20 12.86 27.55 11.24
CA PHE A 20 12.53 26.94 9.95
C PHE A 20 13.16 27.66 8.75
N SER A 21 14.06 28.64 8.93
CA SER A 21 14.71 29.36 7.82
C SER A 21 15.53 28.43 6.90
N LYS A 22 15.98 27.28 7.44
CA LYS A 22 16.68 26.22 6.70
C LYS A 22 15.77 25.04 6.31
N GLY A 23 14.47 25.14 6.57
CA GLY A 23 13.49 24.10 6.28
C GLY A 23 13.25 23.95 4.78
N GLU A 24 13.64 22.81 4.21
CA GLU A 24 13.40 22.51 2.80
C GLU A 24 12.15 21.66 2.61
N ARG A 25 11.15 22.20 1.91
CA ARG A 25 9.94 21.44 1.57
C ARG A 25 10.30 20.26 0.65
N GLY A 26 9.95 19.06 1.07
CA GLY A 26 10.15 17.85 0.26
C GLY A 26 11.62 17.39 0.16
N LYS A 27 12.47 17.72 1.16
CA LYS A 27 13.89 17.33 1.23
C LYS A 27 14.17 15.87 0.82
N TYR A 28 13.29 14.94 1.19
CA TYR A 28 13.43 13.51 0.89
C TYR A 28 12.49 12.99 -0.22
N TYR A 29 11.61 13.84 -0.76
CA TYR A 29 10.59 13.44 -1.73
C TYR A 29 11.21 12.76 -2.97
N LYS A 30 12.27 13.37 -3.53
CA LYS A 30 13.00 12.82 -4.68
C LYS A 30 13.63 11.45 -4.40
N ARG A 31 14.07 11.20 -3.16
CA ARG A 31 14.62 9.90 -2.75
C ARG A 31 13.52 8.85 -2.71
N LEU A 32 12.40 9.14 -2.05
CA LEU A 32 11.27 8.21 -1.95
C LEU A 32 10.68 7.83 -3.32
N LEU A 33 10.58 8.79 -4.26
CA LEU A 33 10.13 8.49 -5.64
C LEU A 33 11.11 7.57 -6.37
N LYS A 34 12.42 7.84 -6.27
CA LYS A 34 13.45 7.05 -6.95
C LYS A 34 13.55 5.64 -6.38
N GLU A 35 13.40 5.50 -5.07
CA GLU A 35 13.39 4.21 -4.37
C GLU A 35 12.06 3.47 -4.54
N GLY A 36 11.06 4.07 -5.21
CA GLY A 36 9.79 3.42 -5.50
C GLY A 36 9.00 3.04 -4.25
N SER A 37 9.18 3.79 -3.16
CA SER A 37 8.47 3.51 -1.90
C SER A 37 7.02 3.96 -2.00
N ASN A 38 6.15 3.05 -2.46
CA ASN A 38 4.71 3.26 -2.41
C ASN A 38 4.22 2.97 -0.98
N VAL A 39 3.82 4.01 -0.25
CA VAL A 39 3.28 3.85 1.10
C VAL A 39 1.81 3.48 0.99
N VAL A 40 1.45 2.29 1.49
CA VAL A 40 0.07 1.81 1.55
C VAL A 40 -0.31 1.71 3.01
N VAL A 41 -1.39 2.37 3.39
CA VAL A 41 -1.97 2.29 4.73
C VAL A 41 -2.89 1.08 4.78
N LEU A 42 -2.69 0.22 5.77
CA LEU A 42 -3.56 -0.92 6.05
C LEU A 42 -4.67 -0.50 7.00
N ASP A 43 -5.81 -1.18 6.93
CA ASP A 43 -6.86 -1.01 7.93
C ASP A 43 -6.36 -1.48 9.32
N PRO A 44 -6.90 -0.92 10.42
CA PRO A 44 -6.39 -1.17 11.77
C PRO A 44 -6.36 -2.66 12.13
N ASP A 45 -7.45 -3.38 11.84
CA ASP A 45 -7.59 -4.82 12.09
C ASP A 45 -6.54 -5.66 11.33
N VAL A 46 -6.24 -5.28 10.09
CA VAL A 46 -5.20 -5.93 9.29
C VAL A 46 -3.81 -5.60 9.85
N SER A 47 -3.56 -4.36 10.25
CA SER A 47 -2.28 -3.95 10.83
C SER A 47 -1.99 -4.61 12.18
N GLU A 48 -3.04 -4.91 12.97
CA GLU A 48 -2.92 -5.66 14.22
C GLU A 48 -2.53 -7.13 13.97
N ALA A 49 -3.03 -7.72 12.88
CA ALA A 49 -2.72 -9.09 12.51
C ALA A 49 -1.32 -9.26 11.89
N PHE A 50 -0.77 -8.21 11.27
CA PHE A 50 0.50 -8.24 10.56
C PHE A 50 1.50 -7.20 11.12
N PRO A 51 2.50 -7.63 11.92
CA PRO A 51 3.41 -6.70 12.59
C PRO A 51 4.43 -6.03 11.65
N ASP A 52 4.66 -6.58 10.46
CA ASP A 52 5.63 -6.05 9.50
C ASP A 52 5.26 -6.30 8.02
N SER A 53 5.93 -5.57 7.13
CA SER A 53 5.72 -5.66 5.68
C SER A 53 6.12 -7.02 5.08
N THR A 54 7.05 -7.74 5.70
CA THR A 54 7.48 -9.07 5.27
C THR A 54 6.37 -10.11 5.46
N ALA A 55 5.66 -10.05 6.59
CA ALA A 55 4.52 -10.91 6.90
C ALA A 55 3.37 -10.68 5.90
N VAL A 56 3.00 -9.41 5.66
CA VAL A 56 1.96 -9.03 4.67
C VAL A 56 2.30 -9.57 3.29
N ASN A 57 3.51 -9.29 2.81
CA ASN A 57 3.93 -9.69 1.46
C ASN A 57 3.99 -11.21 1.30
N THR A 58 4.38 -11.94 2.36
CA THR A 58 4.40 -13.40 2.33
C THR A 58 2.99 -13.97 2.21
N ALA A 59 2.04 -13.45 2.99
CA ALA A 59 0.63 -13.86 2.93
C ALA A 59 0.03 -13.59 1.53
N LEU A 60 0.24 -12.40 0.98
CA LEU A 60 -0.26 -12.03 -0.35
C LEU A 60 0.34 -12.90 -1.46
N ARG A 61 1.64 -13.24 -1.39
CA ARG A 61 2.27 -14.16 -2.35
C ARG A 61 1.69 -15.57 -2.28
N SER A 62 1.45 -16.08 -1.07
CA SER A 62 0.79 -17.38 -0.88
C SER A 62 -0.62 -17.38 -1.49
N LEU A 63 -1.39 -16.32 -1.28
CA LEU A 63 -2.72 -16.17 -1.87
C LEU A 63 -2.67 -16.15 -3.41
N LEU A 64 -1.70 -15.43 -4.00
CA LEU A 64 -1.49 -15.44 -5.45
C LEU A 64 -1.16 -16.84 -5.98
N GLY A 65 -0.33 -17.60 -5.26
CA GLY A 65 -0.02 -18.99 -5.61
C GLY A 65 -1.26 -19.89 -5.62
N LEU A 66 -2.10 -19.79 -4.59
CA LEU A 66 -3.37 -20.53 -4.51
C LEU A 66 -4.33 -20.13 -5.64
N ALA A 67 -4.46 -18.83 -5.90
CA ALA A 67 -5.29 -18.32 -6.99
C ALA A 67 -4.85 -18.87 -8.35
N GLN A 68 -3.54 -18.87 -8.64
CA GLN A 68 -2.99 -19.43 -9.88
C GLN A 68 -3.24 -20.94 -10.01
N ALA A 69 -3.04 -21.71 -8.93
CA ALA A 69 -3.31 -23.15 -8.92
C ALA A 69 -4.79 -23.45 -9.23
N SER A 70 -5.71 -22.69 -8.62
CA SER A 70 -7.15 -22.83 -8.86
C SER A 70 -7.55 -22.45 -10.29
N ALA A 71 -6.95 -21.40 -10.86
CA ALA A 71 -7.19 -20.97 -12.23
C ALA A 71 -6.69 -22.01 -13.26
N GLY A 72 -5.54 -22.66 -13.00
CA GLY A 72 -5.01 -23.72 -13.84
C GLY A 72 -5.90 -24.96 -13.91
N LEU A 73 -6.49 -25.36 -12.78
CA LEU A 73 -7.40 -26.50 -12.68
C LEU A 73 -8.68 -26.28 -13.51
N THR A 74 -9.26 -25.08 -13.46
CA THR A 74 -10.48 -24.75 -14.22
C THR A 74 -10.25 -24.51 -15.71
N SER A 75 -9.02 -24.16 -16.11
CA SER A 75 -8.62 -24.03 -17.52
C SER A 75 -8.50 -25.40 -18.20
N ARG A 76 -7.90 -26.39 -17.53
CA ARG A 76 -7.68 -27.74 -18.09
C ARG A 76 -8.98 -28.49 -18.40
N SER A 77 -10.01 -28.31 -17.56
CA SER A 77 -11.34 -28.91 -17.75
C SER A 77 -12.08 -28.39 -19.00
N ARG A 78 -11.88 -27.11 -19.36
CA ARG A 78 -12.51 -26.52 -20.57
C ARG A 78 -11.96 -27.09 -21.88
N ARG A 79 -10.72 -27.57 -21.88
CA ARG A 79 -10.02 -28.03 -23.09
C ARG A 79 -10.37 -29.46 -23.50
N THR A 80 -10.82 -30.32 -22.57
CA THR A 80 -11.18 -31.72 -22.86
C THR A 80 -12.60 -31.88 -23.41
N ARG A 81 -13.51 -30.91 -23.18
CA ARG A 81 -14.90 -30.97 -23.64
C ARG A 81 -15.13 -30.54 -25.10
N GLN A 82 -14.15 -29.95 -25.79
CA GLN A 82 -14.34 -29.45 -27.16
C GLN A 82 -13.95 -30.46 -28.28
N LYS A 83 -13.51 -31.68 -27.94
CA LYS A 83 -13.13 -32.68 -28.95
C LYS A 83 -14.06 -33.89 -28.91
N THR A 84 -15.24 -33.76 -29.50
CA THR A 84 -15.99 -34.90 -30.04
C THR A 84 -16.45 -34.53 -31.45
N PRO A 85 -15.96 -35.20 -32.50
CA PRO A 85 -16.36 -34.89 -33.86
C PRO A 85 -17.76 -35.46 -34.11
N ARG A 86 -18.69 -34.63 -34.56
CA ARG A 86 -19.98 -35.11 -35.08
C ARG A 86 -19.71 -35.69 -36.47
N ARG A 87 -19.67 -37.02 -36.55
CA ARG A 87 -19.64 -37.80 -37.78
C ARG A 87 -20.97 -37.60 -38.52
N SER A 88 -20.96 -36.92 -39.65
CA SER A 88 -22.10 -36.85 -40.59
C SER A 88 -21.96 -37.97 -41.62
N THR A 89 -22.98 -38.82 -41.67
CA THR A 89 -23.32 -39.72 -42.78
C THR A 89 -23.81 -38.94 -43.98
#